data_AF-A0A925T097-F1
#
_entry.id   AF-A0A925T097-F1
#
_cell.length_a   1.000
_cell.length_b   1.000
_cell.length_c   1.000
_cell.angle_alpha   90.00
_cell.angle_beta   90.00
_cell.angle_gamma   90.00
#
_symmetry.space_group_name_H-M   'P 1'
#
loop_
_entity.id
_entity.type
_entity.pdbx_description
1 polymer ?
#
loop_
_entity_poly.entity_id
_entity_poly.type
_entity_poly.pdbx_seq_one_letter_code
_entity_poly.pdbx_strand_id
1 'polypeptide(L)'
;MSTRALVTLFAIPLLALTTCSRESSDWRSALAADTAVSYAQFIVAHPDSTRIASARERLSQLAEEKDWRSAAETDTLEAYQRFVDQYPAGRWAKEARTRVENFASGAAAASVGLPGSATPAAAATGEDPPQAGSAEPEAAPATPDSASGFGIQLGAFSTAERANDEWKKLQADANGMLDGLSPRVVVGDVGGKTIYRLQAEVRDEAQARAICGGLKVAKRPCVPVLPAPAP
;
A
#
# COMPACT_ATOMS: atom_id res chain seq x y z
N MET A 1 8.83 -76.70 -47.83
CA MET A 1 7.87 -75.83 -48.55
C MET A 1 7.21 -74.96 -47.48
N SER A 2 7.28 -73.64 -47.42
CA SER A 2 7.89 -72.60 -48.24
C SER A 2 7.93 -71.32 -47.38
N THR A 3 9.07 -70.65 -47.43
CA THR A 3 9.28 -69.20 -47.46
C THR A 3 8.74 -68.27 -46.34
N ARG A 4 9.74 -67.74 -45.62
CA ARG A 4 9.86 -66.44 -44.94
C ARG A 4 8.94 -65.32 -45.46
N ALA A 5 8.33 -64.57 -44.52
CA ALA A 5 8.05 -63.14 -44.69
C ALA A 5 8.27 -62.43 -43.35
N LEU A 6 9.48 -61.87 -43.22
CA LEU A 6 9.90 -61.00 -42.15
C LEU A 6 9.28 -59.62 -42.42
N VAL A 7 8.11 -59.34 -41.86
CA VAL A 7 7.50 -57.99 -41.92
C VAL A 7 7.90 -57.25 -40.65
N THR A 8 9.08 -56.64 -40.69
CA THR A 8 9.47 -55.57 -39.78
C THR A 8 8.55 -54.38 -40.02
N LEU A 9 7.41 -54.36 -39.34
CA LEU A 9 6.56 -53.19 -39.20
C LEU A 9 7.26 -52.26 -38.23
N PHE A 10 7.93 -51.25 -38.76
CA PHE A 10 8.42 -50.09 -37.99
C PHE A 10 7.22 -49.54 -37.20
N ALA A 11 7.21 -49.79 -35.90
CA ALA A 11 6.35 -49.07 -34.97
C ALA A 11 6.82 -47.61 -34.99
N ILE A 12 6.17 -46.81 -35.84
CA ILE A 12 6.32 -45.36 -35.90
C ILE A 12 6.02 -44.84 -34.49
N PRO A 13 6.95 -44.16 -33.79
CA PRO A 13 6.64 -43.52 -32.52
C PRO A 13 5.77 -42.28 -32.83
N LEU A 14 4.46 -42.49 -32.92
CA LEU A 14 3.46 -41.45 -33.07
C LEU A 14 3.24 -40.78 -31.71
N LEU A 15 4.22 -40.00 -31.24
CA LEU A 15 4.22 -39.37 -29.90
C LEU A 15 4.34 -37.84 -29.95
N ALA A 16 3.80 -37.19 -30.99
CA ALA A 16 3.92 -35.73 -31.17
C ALA A 16 2.60 -34.97 -31.38
N LEU A 17 1.42 -35.59 -31.19
CA LEU A 17 0.12 -34.91 -31.39
C LEU A 17 -0.63 -34.55 -30.10
N THR A 18 -0.15 -34.96 -28.93
CA THR A 18 -0.81 -34.67 -27.63
C THR A 18 -0.30 -33.40 -26.94
N THR A 19 0.78 -32.77 -27.42
CA THR A 19 1.38 -31.61 -26.75
C THR A 19 0.58 -30.31 -26.94
N CYS A 20 0.01 -30.05 -28.12
CA CYS A 20 -0.75 -28.81 -28.39
C CYS A 20 -2.03 -28.69 -27.54
N SER A 21 -2.66 -29.82 -27.20
CA SER A 21 -3.88 -29.84 -26.38
C SER A 21 -3.56 -29.44 -24.93
N ARG A 22 -2.44 -29.94 -24.40
CA ARG A 22 -2.00 -29.62 -23.03
C ARG A 22 -1.48 -28.20 -22.92
N GLU A 23 -0.63 -27.74 -23.83
CA GLU A 23 -0.17 -26.35 -23.89
C GLU A 23 -1.37 -25.37 -23.97
N SER A 24 -2.36 -25.68 -24.80
CA SER A 24 -3.57 -24.86 -24.91
C SER A 24 -4.44 -24.87 -23.66
N SER A 25 -4.38 -25.94 -22.86
CA SER A 25 -5.02 -25.98 -21.55
C SER A 25 -4.25 -25.16 -20.53
N ASP A 26 -2.95 -25.38 -20.41
CA ASP A 26 -2.09 -24.71 -19.44
C ASP A 26 -2.06 -23.19 -19.68
N TRP A 27 -2.04 -22.77 -20.94
CA TRP A 27 -2.15 -21.35 -21.31
C TRP A 27 -3.48 -20.74 -20.88
N ARG A 28 -4.61 -21.43 -21.11
CA ARG A 28 -5.94 -20.96 -20.66
C ARG A 28 -6.01 -20.88 -19.14
N SER A 29 -5.41 -21.83 -18.43
CA SER A 29 -5.31 -21.77 -16.97
C SER A 29 -4.45 -20.61 -16.50
N ALA A 30 -3.33 -20.32 -17.18
CA ALA A 30 -2.49 -19.18 -16.86
C ALA A 30 -3.22 -17.85 -17.06
N LEU A 31 -3.95 -17.70 -18.17
CA LEU A 31 -4.81 -16.54 -18.44
C LEU A 31 -5.96 -16.41 -17.43
N ALA A 32 -6.56 -17.52 -17.01
CA ALA A 32 -7.66 -17.50 -16.04
C ALA A 32 -7.20 -17.12 -14.63
N ALA A 33 -6.00 -17.53 -14.23
CA ALA A 33 -5.41 -17.16 -12.95
C ALA A 33 -4.84 -15.74 -12.95
N ASP A 34 -4.27 -15.30 -14.08
CA ASP A 34 -3.64 -14.00 -14.30
C ASP A 34 -2.63 -13.60 -13.20
N THR A 35 -1.81 -14.55 -12.77
CA THR A 35 -0.80 -14.34 -11.73
C THR A 35 0.61 -14.52 -12.26
N ALA A 36 1.60 -13.91 -11.60
CA ALA A 36 2.99 -14.10 -11.98
C ALA A 36 3.43 -15.57 -11.89
N VAL A 37 2.95 -16.29 -10.88
CA VAL A 37 3.26 -17.71 -10.70
C VAL A 37 2.74 -18.55 -11.87
N SER A 38 1.50 -18.32 -12.31
CA SER A 38 0.91 -19.11 -13.39
C SER A 38 1.57 -18.88 -14.75
N TYR A 39 1.95 -17.63 -15.07
CA TYR A 39 2.71 -17.36 -16.30
C TYR A 39 4.14 -17.89 -16.23
N ALA A 40 4.82 -17.80 -15.08
CA ALA A 40 6.16 -18.38 -14.91
C ALA A 40 6.15 -19.90 -15.08
N GLN A 41 5.16 -20.58 -14.50
CA GLN A 41 4.98 -22.03 -14.68
C GLN A 41 4.75 -22.40 -16.14
N PHE A 42 3.94 -21.63 -16.87
CA PHE A 42 3.72 -21.85 -18.31
C PHE A 42 5.05 -21.77 -19.10
N ILE A 43 5.88 -20.77 -18.83
CA ILE A 43 7.17 -20.59 -19.51
C ILE A 43 8.12 -21.76 -19.24
N VAL A 44 8.16 -22.28 -18.01
CA VAL A 44 8.99 -23.44 -17.65
C VAL A 44 8.46 -24.73 -18.26
N ALA A 45 7.14 -24.92 -18.29
CA ALA A 45 6.51 -26.13 -18.81
C ALA A 45 6.54 -26.21 -20.34
N HIS A 46 6.56 -25.07 -21.03
CA HIS A 46 6.46 -24.96 -22.49
C HIS A 46 7.57 -24.06 -23.08
N PRO A 47 8.85 -24.46 -23.04
CA PRO A 47 9.99 -23.62 -23.41
C PRO A 47 10.09 -23.27 -24.91
N ASP A 48 9.40 -24.02 -25.78
CA ASP A 48 9.37 -23.78 -27.23
C ASP A 48 8.06 -23.10 -27.69
N SER A 49 7.19 -22.69 -26.76
CA SER A 49 5.91 -22.08 -27.10
C SER A 49 6.09 -20.66 -27.64
N THR A 50 5.37 -20.35 -28.73
CA THR A 50 5.27 -18.98 -29.27
C THR A 50 4.60 -18.01 -28.29
N ARG A 51 3.85 -18.52 -27.29
CA ARG A 51 3.15 -17.72 -26.28
C ARG A 51 4.05 -17.26 -25.14
N ILE A 52 5.31 -17.74 -25.06
CA ILE A 52 6.27 -17.28 -24.05
C ILE A 52 6.48 -15.77 -24.12
N ALA A 53 6.51 -15.18 -25.32
CA ALA A 53 6.64 -13.74 -25.48
C ALA A 53 5.49 -13.00 -24.78
N SER A 54 4.25 -13.44 -25.00
CA SER A 54 3.06 -12.90 -24.33
C SER A 54 3.07 -13.16 -22.83
N ALA A 55 3.52 -14.33 -22.37
CA ALA A 55 3.62 -14.66 -20.95
C ALA A 55 4.63 -13.75 -20.23
N ARG A 56 5.79 -13.52 -20.84
CA ARG A 56 6.84 -12.63 -20.32
C ARG A 56 6.38 -11.18 -20.28
N GLU A 57 5.69 -10.73 -21.31
CA GLU A 57 5.07 -9.40 -21.34
C GLU A 57 4.01 -9.24 -20.24
N ARG A 58 3.20 -10.27 -20.00
CA ARG A 58 2.24 -10.20 -18.89
C ARG A 58 2.93 -10.18 -17.53
N LEU A 59 4.05 -10.91 -17.38
CA LEU A 59 4.87 -10.88 -16.16
C LEU A 59 5.47 -9.50 -15.88
N SER A 60 6.00 -8.80 -16.90
CA SER A 60 6.53 -7.44 -16.72
C SER A 60 5.42 -6.47 -16.30
N GLN A 61 4.24 -6.57 -16.90
CA GLN A 61 3.08 -5.75 -16.53
C GLN A 61 2.61 -6.00 -15.08
N LEU A 62 2.56 -7.27 -14.65
CA LEU A 62 2.20 -7.62 -13.27
C LEU A 62 3.25 -7.14 -12.26
N ALA A 63 4.53 -7.18 -12.64
CA ALA A 63 5.62 -6.64 -11.81
C ALA A 63 5.50 -5.11 -11.69
N GLU A 64 5.30 -4.41 -12.80
CA GLU A 64 5.07 -2.96 -12.80
C GLU A 64 3.84 -2.61 -11.96
N GLU A 65 2.74 -3.38 -12.04
CA GLU A 65 1.52 -3.11 -11.25
C GLU A 65 1.75 -3.26 -9.76
N LYS A 66 2.54 -4.27 -9.37
CA LYS A 66 2.94 -4.47 -7.97
C LYS A 66 3.76 -3.28 -7.47
N ASP A 67 4.74 -2.84 -8.25
CA ASP A 67 5.62 -1.74 -7.86
C ASP A 67 4.88 -0.40 -7.84
N TRP A 68 3.96 -0.18 -8.79
CA TRP A 68 3.07 0.96 -8.79
C TRP A 68 2.18 0.97 -7.55
N ARG A 69 1.56 -0.17 -7.21
CA ARG A 69 0.71 -0.30 -6.01
C ARG A 69 1.50 0.03 -4.75
N SER A 70 2.74 -0.46 -4.64
CA SER A 70 3.62 -0.18 -3.51
C SER A 70 4.00 1.32 -3.45
N ALA A 71 4.32 1.94 -4.57
CA ALA A 71 4.60 3.37 -4.64
C ALA A 71 3.38 4.22 -4.26
N ALA A 72 2.20 3.84 -4.75
CA ALA A 72 0.92 4.51 -4.46
C ALA A 72 0.46 4.32 -3.01
N GLU A 73 0.78 3.18 -2.39
CA GLU A 73 0.51 2.92 -0.97
C GLU A 73 1.45 3.70 -0.05
N THR A 74 2.73 3.82 -0.44
CA THR A 74 3.73 4.59 0.32
C THR A 74 3.50 6.10 0.16
N ASP A 75 3.08 6.55 -1.03
CA ASP A 75 2.75 7.94 -1.39
C ASP A 75 3.84 8.95 -0.99
N THR A 76 5.10 8.63 -1.27
CA THR A 76 6.24 9.52 -1.03
C THR A 76 6.93 9.92 -2.33
N LEU A 77 7.59 11.08 -2.32
CA LEU A 77 8.42 11.54 -3.44
C LEU A 77 9.44 10.47 -3.84
N GLU A 78 10.16 9.89 -2.88
CA GLU A 78 11.20 8.89 -3.13
C GLU A 78 10.61 7.62 -3.76
N ALA A 79 9.42 7.18 -3.34
CA ALA A 79 8.78 6.00 -3.90
C ALA A 79 8.39 6.22 -5.37
N TYR A 80 7.80 7.36 -5.70
CA TYR A 80 7.45 7.69 -7.09
C TYR A 80 8.69 7.96 -7.97
N GLN A 81 9.74 8.57 -7.43
CA GLN A 81 11.00 8.77 -8.16
C GLN A 81 11.62 7.42 -8.55
N ARG A 82 11.77 6.49 -7.60
CA ARG A 82 12.25 5.13 -7.90
C ARG A 82 11.39 4.44 -8.96
N PHE A 83 10.07 4.59 -8.86
CA PHE A 83 9.15 4.01 -9.85
C PHE A 83 9.40 4.59 -11.26
N VAL A 84 9.56 5.91 -11.40
CA VAL A 84 9.84 6.55 -12.70
C VAL A 84 11.20 6.14 -13.25
N ASP A 85 12.21 6.00 -12.39
CA ASP A 85 13.56 5.57 -12.78
C ASP A 85 13.57 4.12 -13.27
N GLN A 86 12.80 3.24 -12.62
CA GLN A 86 12.70 1.83 -12.97
C GLN A 86 11.81 1.61 -14.21
N TYR A 87 10.73 2.40 -14.36
CA TYR A 87 9.72 2.24 -15.41
C TYR A 87 9.51 3.54 -16.21
N PRO A 88 10.53 4.05 -16.93
CA PRO A 88 10.45 5.34 -17.60
C PRO A 88 9.44 5.38 -18.76
N ALA A 89 9.15 4.24 -19.40
CA ALA A 89 8.12 4.12 -20.44
C ALA A 89 6.93 3.25 -19.99
N GLY A 90 6.84 2.95 -18.69
CA GLY A 90 5.77 2.14 -18.13
C GLY A 90 4.40 2.79 -18.24
N ARG A 91 3.35 1.99 -18.08
CA ARG A 91 1.97 2.47 -18.17
C ARG A 91 1.60 3.49 -17.09
N TRP A 92 2.27 3.45 -15.92
CA TRP A 92 2.08 4.44 -14.85
C TRP A 92 3.14 5.54 -14.83
N ALA A 93 4.11 5.54 -15.75
CA ALA A 93 5.23 6.49 -15.75
C ALA A 93 4.76 7.96 -15.76
N LYS A 94 3.73 8.28 -16.54
CA LYS A 94 3.19 9.65 -16.63
C LYS A 94 2.54 10.09 -15.32
N GLU A 95 1.76 9.22 -14.69
CA GLU A 95 1.11 9.50 -13.41
C GLU A 95 2.16 9.66 -12.30
N ALA A 96 3.15 8.76 -12.24
CA ALA A 96 4.25 8.84 -11.28
C ALA A 96 5.05 10.14 -11.41
N ARG A 97 5.35 10.60 -12.63
CA ARG A 97 6.01 11.91 -12.86
C ARG A 97 5.16 13.07 -12.35
N THR A 98 3.86 13.04 -12.62
CA THR A 98 2.94 14.06 -12.13
C THR A 98 2.94 14.11 -10.60
N ARG A 99 2.97 12.95 -9.93
CA ARG A 99 3.11 12.85 -8.47
C ARG A 99 4.42 13.51 -7.99
N VAL A 100 5.54 13.17 -8.62
CA VAL A 100 6.86 13.77 -8.32
C VAL A 100 6.82 15.30 -8.46
N GLU A 101 6.26 15.83 -9.54
CA GLU A 101 6.11 17.27 -9.78
C GLU A 101 5.24 17.95 -8.72
N ASN A 102 4.16 17.30 -8.28
CA ASN A 102 3.28 17.82 -7.22
C ASN A 102 4.01 17.92 -5.88
N PHE A 103 4.80 16.91 -5.51
CA PHE A 103 5.65 16.95 -4.31
C PHE A 103 6.71 18.06 -4.40
N ALA A 104 7.37 18.20 -5.55
CA ALA A 104 8.38 19.25 -5.77
C ALA A 104 7.77 20.65 -5.68
N SER A 105 6.57 20.85 -6.25
CA SER A 105 5.85 22.12 -6.21
C SER A 105 5.33 22.45 -4.81
N GLY A 106 4.93 21.44 -4.03
CA GLY A 106 4.54 21.58 -2.63
C GLY A 106 5.73 21.94 -1.71
N ALA A 107 6.89 21.34 -1.95
CA ALA A 107 8.13 21.65 -1.21
C ALA A 107 8.70 23.04 -1.57
N ALA A 108 8.62 23.44 -2.84
CA ALA A 108 9.03 24.77 -3.29
C ALA A 108 8.20 25.87 -2.61
N ALA A 109 6.88 25.68 -2.47
CA ALA A 109 6.00 26.62 -1.76
C ALA A 109 6.31 26.72 -0.26
N ALA A 110 6.79 25.64 0.37
CA ALA A 110 7.23 25.65 1.77
C ALA A 110 8.58 26.36 1.98
N SER A 111 9.42 26.46 0.94
CA SER A 111 10.75 27.08 1.00
C SER A 111 10.79 28.58 0.65
N VAL A 112 9.71 29.16 0.14
CA VAL A 112 9.62 30.60 -0.22
C VAL A 112 9.18 31.49 0.98
N GLY A 113 8.98 30.90 2.16
CA GLY A 113 8.49 31.57 3.36
C GLY A 113 9.52 31.92 4.45
N LEU A 114 10.83 31.91 4.16
CA LEU A 114 11.86 32.24 5.15
C LEU A 114 12.87 33.26 4.57
N PRO A 115 12.82 34.55 4.95
CA PRO A 115 14.01 35.38 4.87
C PRO A 115 15.05 34.81 5.84
N GLY A 116 16.28 34.68 5.35
CA GLY A 116 17.29 33.82 5.92
C GLY A 116 17.73 34.15 7.36
N SER A 117 18.40 33.15 7.94
CA SER A 117 19.62 33.40 8.70
C SER A 117 20.49 32.17 8.58
N ALA A 118 21.52 32.30 7.75
CA ALA A 118 22.71 31.49 7.87
C ALA A 118 23.39 31.77 9.23
N THR A 119 23.94 30.70 9.79
CA THR A 119 24.57 30.49 11.10
C THR A 119 25.78 31.42 11.36
N PRO A 120 26.33 31.44 12.59
CA PRO A 120 27.49 30.56 12.79
C PRO A 120 27.55 29.84 14.14
N ALA A 121 28.26 28.72 14.10
CA ALA A 121 28.61 27.83 15.19
C ALA A 121 29.36 28.54 16.33
N ALA A 122 29.11 28.12 17.57
CA ALA A 122 30.04 28.21 18.68
C ALA A 122 29.80 27.03 19.64
N ALA A 123 30.91 26.46 20.11
CA ALA A 123 31.02 25.21 20.82
C ALA A 123 30.83 25.33 22.35
N ALA A 124 30.68 24.15 22.97
CA ALA A 124 31.14 23.74 24.32
C ALA A 124 30.21 23.93 25.54
N THR A 125 29.70 22.78 25.99
CA THR A 125 29.82 22.17 27.34
C THR A 125 29.16 22.82 28.57
N GLY A 126 28.37 22.00 29.30
CA GLY A 126 28.00 22.17 30.72
C GLY A 126 26.58 21.66 31.01
N GLU A 127 26.37 20.38 31.32
CA GLU A 127 26.26 19.79 32.68
C GLU A 127 24.95 20.15 33.44
N ASP A 128 24.19 19.11 33.79
CA ASP A 128 22.93 19.09 34.56
C ASP A 128 23.25 18.67 36.04
N PRO A 129 22.33 18.70 37.04
CA PRO A 129 21.62 19.78 37.76
C PRO A 129 21.90 19.69 39.31
N PRO A 130 21.14 20.29 40.30
CA PRO A 130 19.76 19.89 40.68
C PRO A 130 18.81 20.95 41.33
N GLN A 131 17.53 20.89 40.91
CA GLN A 131 16.26 20.78 41.66
C GLN A 131 15.97 21.59 42.97
N ALA A 132 14.81 22.26 43.05
CA ALA A 132 13.67 21.91 43.95
C ALA A 132 12.60 23.02 44.14
N GLY A 133 11.31 22.63 44.14
CA GLY A 133 10.16 23.42 44.63
C GLY A 133 8.90 23.29 43.76
N SER A 134 8.38 22.10 43.49
CA SER A 134 7.35 21.37 44.28
C SER A 134 5.90 21.88 44.09
N ALA A 135 5.11 21.14 43.31
CA ALA A 135 3.83 20.53 43.76
C ALA A 135 3.18 19.68 42.63
N GLU A 136 3.23 18.37 42.80
CA GLU A 136 2.40 17.33 42.17
C GLU A 136 1.28 16.95 43.16
N PRO A 137 0.09 16.49 42.72
CA PRO A 137 -0.17 15.05 42.83
C PRO A 137 -0.97 14.43 41.65
N GLU A 138 -0.34 13.43 41.04
CA GLU A 138 -0.83 12.04 40.93
C GLU A 138 -2.04 11.72 40.01
N ALA A 139 -1.77 11.19 38.80
CA ALA A 139 -2.18 9.84 38.35
C ALA A 139 -1.79 9.53 36.88
N ALA A 140 -0.74 8.70 36.70
CA ALA A 140 -0.54 7.65 35.69
C ALA A 140 -0.45 7.97 34.17
N PRO A 141 0.30 7.13 33.41
CA PRO A 141 1.69 7.29 33.03
C PRO A 141 1.86 7.99 31.66
N ALA A 142 2.87 8.85 31.55
CA ALA A 142 3.47 9.14 30.25
C ALA A 142 4.24 7.91 29.78
N THR A 143 3.59 7.07 28.98
CA THR A 143 4.31 6.24 28.00
C THR A 143 4.48 7.10 26.75
N PRO A 144 5.71 7.32 26.25
CA PRO A 144 5.86 7.48 24.82
C PRO A 144 5.53 6.12 24.19
N ASP A 145 5.01 6.11 22.97
CA ASP A 145 4.90 4.89 22.16
C ASP A 145 3.98 3.79 22.72
N SER A 146 2.69 3.97 22.45
CA SER A 146 1.90 2.89 21.87
C SER A 146 0.83 3.49 20.98
N ALA A 147 1.27 4.24 19.96
CA ALA A 147 0.55 4.24 18.71
C ALA A 147 0.64 2.80 18.18
N SER A 148 -0.24 1.92 18.64
CA SER A 148 -0.65 0.78 17.82
C SER A 148 -1.09 1.43 16.52
N GLY A 149 -0.22 1.48 15.49
CA GLY A 149 -0.44 2.32 14.31
C GLY A 149 -1.66 1.91 13.47
N PHE A 150 -2.47 1.00 14.01
CA PHE A 150 -3.81 0.67 13.59
C PHE A 150 -4.79 1.72 14.13
N GLY A 151 -5.46 2.40 13.21
CA GLY A 151 -6.53 3.32 13.50
C GLY A 151 -7.65 3.18 12.49
N ILE A 152 -8.70 3.95 12.69
CA ILE A 152 -9.76 4.16 11.69
C ILE A 152 -9.89 5.67 11.45
N GLN A 153 -9.95 6.08 10.20
CA GLN A 153 -10.30 7.44 9.81
C GLN A 153 -11.78 7.50 9.43
N LEU A 154 -12.53 8.28 10.19
CA LEU A 154 -13.98 8.38 10.09
C LEU A 154 -14.44 9.58 9.25
N GLY A 155 -13.56 10.55 9.00
CA GLY A 155 -13.86 11.68 8.13
C GLY A 155 -12.79 12.77 8.14
N ALA A 156 -12.97 13.75 7.25
CA ALA A 156 -12.18 14.98 7.20
C ALA A 156 -13.13 16.18 7.17
N PHE A 157 -12.91 17.13 8.08
CA PHE A 157 -13.77 18.28 8.32
C PHE A 157 -12.98 19.57 8.16
N SER A 158 -13.65 20.71 7.97
CA SER A 158 -12.94 22.00 7.89
C SER A 158 -12.71 22.67 9.25
N THR A 159 -13.28 22.14 10.34
CA THR A 159 -13.07 22.65 11.71
C THR A 159 -13.02 21.50 12.72
N ALA A 160 -12.39 21.73 13.87
CA ALA A 160 -12.27 20.74 14.94
C ALA A 160 -13.63 20.44 15.61
N GLU A 161 -14.50 21.45 15.76
CA GLU A 161 -15.81 21.31 16.39
C GLU A 161 -16.70 20.37 15.59
N ARG A 162 -16.71 20.51 14.25
CA ARG A 162 -17.46 19.60 13.37
C ARG A 162 -16.95 18.17 13.42
N ALA A 163 -15.64 17.97 13.57
CA ALA A 163 -15.07 16.65 13.78
C ALA A 163 -15.55 16.04 15.11
N ASN A 164 -15.57 16.81 16.18
CA ASN A 164 -16.05 16.36 17.50
C ASN A 164 -17.57 16.09 17.53
N ASP A 165 -18.37 16.90 16.84
CA ASP A 165 -19.81 16.68 16.73
C ASP A 165 -20.14 15.44 15.90
N GLU A 166 -19.40 15.19 14.82
CA GLU A 166 -19.55 13.96 14.04
C GLU A 166 -19.13 12.72 14.83
N TRP A 167 -18.13 12.82 15.71
CA TRP A 167 -17.79 11.72 16.62
C TRP A 167 -18.94 11.38 17.58
N LYS A 168 -19.63 12.37 18.17
CA LYS A 168 -20.78 12.14 19.06
C LYS A 168 -21.93 11.46 18.32
N LYS A 169 -22.23 11.90 17.09
CA LYS A 169 -23.26 11.27 16.25
C LYS A 169 -22.89 9.84 15.89
N LEU A 170 -21.64 9.62 15.50
CA LEU A 170 -21.12 8.29 15.19
C LEU A 170 -21.23 7.35 16.39
N GLN A 171 -20.90 7.79 17.60
CA GLN A 171 -21.07 6.95 18.80
C GLN A 171 -22.54 6.58 19.04
N ALA A 172 -23.48 7.52 18.86
CA ALA A 172 -24.90 7.25 19.01
C ALA A 172 -25.43 6.26 17.94
N ASP A 173 -24.99 6.41 16.69
CA ASP A 173 -25.46 5.61 15.56
C ASP A 173 -24.74 4.25 15.44
N ALA A 174 -23.56 4.10 16.03
CA ALA A 174 -22.72 2.91 15.92
C ALA A 174 -23.17 1.75 16.81
N ASN A 175 -24.27 1.88 17.56
CA ASN A 175 -24.85 0.82 18.41
C ASN A 175 -23.81 0.16 19.34
N GLY A 176 -22.93 0.97 19.93
CA GLY A 176 -21.87 0.53 20.83
C GLY A 176 -20.60 -0.02 20.18
N MET A 177 -20.51 -0.02 18.84
CA MET A 177 -19.31 -0.47 18.12
C MET A 177 -18.10 0.46 18.29
N LEU A 178 -18.33 1.73 18.64
CA LEU A 178 -17.30 2.72 18.95
C LEU A 178 -17.10 2.92 20.45
N ASP A 179 -17.78 2.15 21.30
CA ASP A 179 -17.68 2.28 22.76
C ASP A 179 -16.26 1.93 23.22
N GLY A 180 -15.70 2.77 24.08
CA GLY A 180 -14.33 2.62 24.58
C GLY A 180 -13.24 3.05 23.60
N LEU A 181 -13.58 3.50 22.40
CA LEU A 181 -12.62 4.15 21.50
C LEU A 181 -12.54 5.65 21.82
N SER A 182 -11.36 6.23 21.62
CA SER A 182 -11.13 7.67 21.85
C SER A 182 -11.05 8.42 20.51
N PRO A 183 -11.75 9.56 20.37
CA PRO A 183 -11.60 10.41 19.20
C PRO A 183 -10.24 11.09 19.21
N ARG A 184 -9.59 11.11 18.05
CA ARG A 184 -8.38 11.87 17.78
C ARG A 184 -8.61 12.76 16.57
N VAL A 185 -8.57 14.07 16.78
CA VAL A 185 -8.65 15.04 15.69
C VAL A 185 -7.22 15.42 15.28
N VAL A 186 -6.84 15.02 14.07
CA VAL A 186 -5.51 15.32 13.50
C VAL A 186 -5.66 16.45 12.50
N VAL A 187 -4.92 17.53 12.71
CA VAL A 187 -4.85 18.62 11.74
C VAL A 187 -3.92 18.19 10.60
N GLY A 188 -4.41 18.28 9.38
CA GLY A 188 -3.63 18.09 8.17
C GLY A 188 -3.92 19.18 7.16
N ASP A 189 -3.10 19.26 6.12
CA ASP A 189 -3.35 20.11 4.97
C ASP A 189 -3.71 19.24 3.75
N VAL A 190 -4.72 19.66 2.98
CA VAL A 190 -5.02 19.07 1.67
C VAL A 190 -5.26 20.20 0.69
N GLY A 191 -4.26 20.48 -0.15
CA GLY A 191 -4.35 21.52 -1.18
C GLY A 191 -4.40 22.95 -0.63
N GLY A 192 -3.64 23.24 0.42
CA GLY A 192 -3.58 24.56 1.05
C GLY A 192 -4.82 24.92 1.86
N LYS A 193 -5.62 23.93 2.22
CA LYS A 193 -6.77 24.05 3.12
C LYS A 193 -6.53 23.17 4.32
N THR A 194 -6.55 23.79 5.51
CA THR A 194 -6.52 23.08 6.78
C THR A 194 -7.75 22.17 6.88
N ILE A 195 -7.49 20.89 7.10
CA ILE A 195 -8.50 19.88 7.37
C ILE A 195 -8.27 19.23 8.73
N TYR A 196 -9.36 18.83 9.35
CA TYR A 196 -9.41 18.19 10.66
C TYR A 196 -9.88 16.76 10.43
N ARG A 197 -8.94 15.83 10.45
CA ARG A 197 -9.20 14.40 10.25
C ARG A 197 -9.65 13.79 11.56
N LEU A 198 -10.86 13.23 11.58
CA LEU A 198 -11.36 12.48 12.71
C LEU A 198 -10.86 11.03 12.60
N GLN A 199 -10.07 10.62 13.57
CA GLN A 199 -9.51 9.29 13.69
C GLN A 199 -9.87 8.68 15.05
N ALA A 200 -9.79 7.36 15.16
CA ALA A 200 -9.79 6.65 16.44
C ALA A 200 -8.77 5.52 16.39
N GLU A 201 -8.06 5.33 17.49
CA GLU A 201 -7.07 4.26 17.63
C GLU A 201 -7.78 2.93 17.89
N VAL A 202 -7.28 1.86 17.30
CA VAL A 202 -7.82 0.51 17.50
C VAL A 202 -6.67 -0.44 17.84
N ARG A 203 -7.02 -1.57 18.47
CA ARG A 203 -6.04 -2.54 18.95
C ARG A 203 -5.25 -3.21 17.82
N ASP A 204 -5.91 -3.48 16.69
CA ASP A 204 -5.33 -4.16 15.53
C ASP A 204 -6.14 -3.94 14.24
N GLU A 205 -5.55 -4.37 13.13
CA GLU A 205 -6.12 -4.36 11.79
C GLU A 205 -7.48 -5.07 11.69
N ALA A 206 -7.66 -6.19 12.39
CA ALA A 206 -8.92 -6.94 12.34
C ALA A 206 -10.05 -6.12 12.98
N GLN A 207 -9.77 -5.44 14.10
CA GLN A 207 -10.69 -4.50 14.72
C GLN A 207 -10.98 -3.30 13.80
N ALA A 208 -9.96 -2.71 13.16
CA ALA A 208 -10.14 -1.59 12.22
C ALA A 208 -11.12 -1.95 11.09
N ARG A 209 -10.91 -3.12 10.46
CA ARG A 209 -11.74 -3.62 9.37
C ARG A 209 -13.15 -3.98 9.81
N ALA A 210 -13.30 -4.59 10.99
CA ALA A 210 -14.60 -4.93 11.55
C ALA A 210 -15.45 -3.67 11.78
N ILE A 211 -14.85 -2.63 12.39
CA ILE A 211 -15.53 -1.36 12.65
C ILE A 211 -15.90 -0.66 11.34
N CYS A 212 -14.97 -0.55 10.39
CA CYS A 212 -15.28 0.06 9.09
C CYS A 212 -16.31 -0.74 8.30
N GLY A 213 -16.35 -2.06 8.43
CA GLY A 213 -17.38 -2.91 7.84
C GLY A 213 -18.77 -2.58 8.39
N GLY A 214 -18.90 -2.44 9.71
CA GLY A 214 -20.17 -2.07 10.36
C GLY A 214 -20.62 -0.65 10.00
N LEU A 215 -19.70 0.32 10.03
CA LEU A 215 -20.01 1.71 9.67
C LEU A 215 -20.43 1.86 8.20
N LYS A 216 -19.88 1.04 7.30
CA LYS A 216 -20.29 1.02 5.89
C LYS A 216 -21.74 0.55 5.71
N VAL A 217 -22.20 -0.41 6.50
CA VAL A 217 -23.62 -0.84 6.51
C VAL A 217 -24.53 0.30 6.97
N ALA A 218 -24.08 1.09 7.94
CA ALA A 218 -24.74 2.32 8.39
C ALA A 218 -24.57 3.51 7.41
N LYS A 219 -24.00 3.29 6.21
CA LYS A 219 -23.69 4.31 5.19
C LYS A 219 -22.80 5.45 5.69
N ARG A 220 -21.92 5.17 6.65
CA ARG A 220 -20.94 6.12 7.19
C ARG A 220 -19.56 5.90 6.55
N PRO A 221 -18.81 6.96 6.25
CA PRO A 221 -17.45 6.84 5.74
C PRO A 221 -16.50 6.29 6.82
N CYS A 222 -15.67 5.31 6.47
CA CYS A 222 -14.64 4.76 7.34
C CYS A 222 -13.50 4.19 6.48
N VAL A 223 -12.27 4.54 6.83
CA VAL A 223 -11.05 4.06 6.17
C VAL A 223 -10.11 3.50 7.24
N PRO A 224 -9.74 2.20 7.19
CA PRO A 224 -8.71 1.66 8.07
C PRO A 224 -7.37 2.35 7.83
N VAL A 225 -6.70 2.78 8.90
CA VAL A 225 -5.32 3.28 8.91
C VAL A 225 -4.47 2.15 9.48
N LEU A 226 -3.47 1.70 8.72
CA LEU A 226 -2.57 0.63 9.13
C LEU A 226 -1.19 1.24 9.43
N PRO A 227 -0.45 0.72 10.42
CA PRO A 227 0.92 1.15 10.65
C PRO A 227 1.73 0.85 9.40
N ALA A 228 2.67 1.73 9.07
CA ALA A 228 3.68 1.40 8.08
C ALA A 228 4.37 0.09 8.49
N PRO A 229 4.66 -0.83 7.55
CA PRO A 229 5.42 -2.03 7.87
C PRO A 229 6.76 -1.60 8.47
N ALA A 230 7.10 -2.17 9.63
CA ALA A 230 8.40 -1.94 10.26
C ALA A 230 9.52 -2.34 9.28
N PRO A 231 10.63 -1.59 9.25
CA PRO A 231 11.73 -1.80 8.29
C PRO A 231 12.40 -3.18 8.41
#